data_AF-A0A0Q8N6I1-F1
#
_entry.id   AF-A0A0Q8N6I1-F1
#
_cell.length_a   1.000
_cell.length_b   1.000
_cell.length_c   1.000
_cell.angle_alpha   90.00
_cell.angle_beta   90.00
_cell.angle_gamma   90.00
#
_symmetry.space_group_name_H-M   'P 1'
#
loop_
_entity.id
_entity.type
_entity.pdbx_description
1 polymer ?
#
loop_
_entity_poly.entity_id
_entity_poly.type
_entity_poly.pdbx_seq_one_letter_code
_entity_poly.pdbx_strand_id
1 'polypeptide(L)'
;MTIKERFLKQQHAWMLGACYSRKHPDFQRYGGIDVAVSPRWKESVETFVNDMIDSLPRSLSERRMALRNPRRPFEPGNVEWVFASKHYGLRAADGTRPDMADSRLRRA
;
A
#
# COMPACT_ATOMS: atom_id res chain seq x y z
N MET A 1 13.58 -15.35 -12.16
CA MET A 1 12.72 -14.42 -11.40
C MET A 1 11.75 -15.22 -10.55
N THR A 2 11.87 -15.11 -9.23
CA THR A 2 11.08 -15.84 -8.23
C THR A 2 9.65 -15.30 -8.11
N ILE A 3 8.76 -16.09 -7.50
CA ILE A 3 7.38 -15.66 -7.19
C ILE A 3 7.39 -14.41 -6.27
N LYS A 4 8.31 -14.37 -5.30
CA LYS A 4 8.49 -13.23 -4.38
C LYS A 4 8.86 -11.95 -5.13
N GLU A 5 9.84 -12.03 -6.02
CA GLU A 5 10.27 -10.88 -6.84
C GLU A 5 9.14 -10.39 -7.75
N ARG A 6 8.39 -11.30 -8.39
CA ARG A 6 7.25 -10.94 -9.23
C ARG A 6 6.17 -10.21 -8.42
N PHE A 7 5.83 -10.73 -7.23
CA PHE A 7 4.88 -10.11 -6.31
C PHE A 7 5.35 -8.71 -5.90
N LEU A 8 6.60 -8.54 -5.49
CA LEU A 8 7.16 -7.24 -5.12
C LEU A 8 7.14 -6.25 -6.27
N LYS A 9 7.54 -6.66 -7.48
CA LYS A 9 7.46 -5.79 -8.67
C LYS A 9 6.04 -5.33 -8.97
N GLN A 10 5.04 -6.19 -8.73
CA GLN A 10 3.63 -5.81 -8.86
C GLN A 10 3.22 -4.78 -7.78
N GLN A 11 3.65 -4.96 -6.53
CA GLN A 11 3.38 -4.00 -5.45
C GLN A 11 4.06 -2.65 -5.69
N HIS A 12 5.29 -2.66 -6.24
CA HIS A 12 6.01 -1.45 -6.62
C HIS A 12 5.27 -0.66 -7.71
N ALA A 13 4.83 -1.34 -8.78
CA ALA A 13 4.05 -0.72 -9.85
C ALA A 13 2.73 -0.13 -9.34
N TRP A 14 2.00 -0.87 -8.48
CA TRP A 14 0.79 -0.37 -7.83
C TRP A 14 1.08 0.87 -6.98
N MET A 15 2.13 0.84 -6.16
CA MET A 15 2.52 1.95 -5.28
C MET A 15 2.83 3.23 -6.09
N LEU A 16 3.59 3.11 -7.19
CA LEU A 16 3.87 4.22 -8.09
C LEU A 16 2.61 4.77 -8.75
N GLY A 17 1.73 3.88 -9.23
CA GLY A 17 0.44 4.26 -9.81
C GLY A 17 -0.42 5.02 -8.80
N ALA A 18 -0.55 4.49 -7.59
CA ALA A 18 -1.34 5.07 -6.51
C ALA A 18 -0.83 6.46 -6.06
N CYS A 19 0.48 6.72 -6.10
CA CYS A 19 1.02 8.02 -5.68
C CYS A 19 1.10 9.04 -6.82
N TYR A 20 1.28 8.63 -8.08
CA TYR A 20 1.66 9.56 -9.15
C TYR A 20 0.74 9.56 -10.38
N SER A 21 -0.20 8.62 -10.49
CA SER A 21 -1.12 8.57 -11.63
C SER A 21 -2.53 8.97 -11.25
N ARG A 22 -3.01 10.12 -11.73
CA ARG A 22 -4.40 10.60 -11.51
C ARG A 22 -5.48 9.64 -12.01
N LYS A 23 -5.13 8.70 -12.90
CA LYS A 23 -6.03 7.67 -13.44
C LYS A 23 -6.11 6.43 -12.55
N HIS A 24 -5.20 6.28 -11.58
CA HIS A 24 -5.18 5.12 -10.71
C HIS A 24 -6.32 5.20 -9.69
N PRO A 25 -7.06 4.11 -9.43
CA PRO A 25 -8.23 4.14 -8.54
C PRO A 25 -7.90 4.58 -7.11
N ASP A 26 -6.70 4.27 -6.63
CA ASP A 26 -6.24 4.68 -5.30
C ASP A 26 -5.58 6.07 -5.28
N PHE A 27 -5.51 6.81 -6.41
CA PHE A 27 -4.81 8.10 -6.44
C PHE A 27 -5.33 9.08 -5.40
N GLN A 28 -6.64 9.24 -5.27
CA GLN A 28 -7.27 10.15 -4.31
C GLN A 28 -6.92 9.82 -2.85
N ARG A 29 -6.51 8.58 -2.55
CA ARG A 29 -6.14 8.14 -1.21
C ARG A 29 -4.66 8.37 -0.88
N TYR A 30 -3.82 8.55 -1.90
CA TYR A 30 -2.38 8.71 -1.71
C TYR A 30 -1.89 9.97 -2.41
N GLY A 31 -1.68 9.93 -3.73
CA GLY A 31 -1.20 11.09 -4.49
C GLY A 31 -2.11 12.33 -4.41
N GLY A 32 -3.41 12.15 -4.22
CA GLY A 32 -4.37 13.24 -4.05
C GLY A 32 -4.33 13.93 -2.68
N ILE A 33 -3.63 13.35 -1.71
CA ILE A 33 -3.39 13.91 -0.37
C ILE A 33 -1.90 14.04 -0.06
N ASP A 34 -1.08 14.18 -1.11
CA ASP A 34 0.37 14.39 -1.06
C ASP A 34 1.20 13.24 -0.42
N VAL A 35 0.65 12.02 -0.38
CA VAL A 35 1.47 10.85 -0.05
C VAL A 35 2.34 10.50 -1.25
N ALA A 36 3.64 10.45 -1.01
CA ALA A 36 4.65 10.11 -2.00
C ALA A 36 5.34 8.77 -1.72
N VAL A 37 6.23 8.37 -2.63
CA VAL A 37 7.18 7.26 -2.46
C VAL A 37 8.56 7.84 -2.21
N SER A 38 9.34 7.24 -1.31
CA SER A 38 10.74 7.64 -1.08
C SER A 38 11.53 7.68 -2.40
N PRO A 39 12.44 8.65 -2.60
CA PRO A 39 13.19 8.79 -3.84
C PRO A 39 13.90 7.50 -4.26
N ARG A 40 14.55 6.84 -3.30
CA ARG A 40 15.25 5.57 -3.47
C ARG A 40 14.36 4.45 -4.05
N TRP A 41 13.14 4.29 -3.53
CA TRP A 41 12.20 3.30 -4.08
C TRP A 41 11.56 3.74 -5.38
N LYS A 42 11.40 5.05 -5.59
CA LYS A 42 10.86 5.61 -6.84
C LYS A 42 11.82 5.39 -8.02
N GLU A 43 13.12 5.59 -7.77
CA GLU A 43 14.17 5.53 -8.80
C GLU A 43 14.64 4.12 -9.10
N SER A 44 14.56 3.19 -8.14
CA SER A 44 15.05 1.82 -8.30
C SER A 44 14.09 0.77 -7.75
N VAL A 45 13.51 -0.02 -8.67
CA VAL A 45 12.72 -1.21 -8.32
C VAL A 45 13.58 -2.28 -7.63
N GLU A 46 14.85 -2.39 -7.97
CA GLU A 46 15.77 -3.35 -7.36
C GLU A 46 16.02 -3.01 -5.90
N THR A 47 16.18 -1.71 -5.60
CA THR A 47 16.34 -1.25 -4.23
C THR A 47 15.08 -1.49 -3.40
N PHE A 48 13.89 -1.26 -3.97
CA PHE A 48 12.63 -1.64 -3.33
C PHE A 48 12.56 -3.15 -3.04
N VAL A 49 12.93 -3.99 -4.02
CA VAL A 49 12.90 -5.46 -3.85
C VAL A 49 13.83 -5.88 -2.73
N ASN A 50 15.07 -5.39 -2.72
CA ASN A 50 16.06 -5.73 -1.70
C ASN A 50 15.62 -5.32 -0.29
N ASP A 51 14.98 -4.15 -0.15
CA ASP A 51 14.48 -3.68 1.15
C ASP A 51 13.29 -4.51 1.68
N MET A 52 12.51 -5.08 0.78
CA MET A 52 11.24 -5.72 1.12
C MET A 52 11.28 -7.25 1.14
N ILE A 53 12.24 -7.89 0.48
CA ILE A 53 12.22 -9.35 0.24
C ILE A 53 12.22 -10.18 1.52
N ASP A 54 12.94 -9.73 2.55
CA ASP A 54 13.02 -10.40 3.85
C ASP A 54 11.84 -10.07 4.77
N SER A 55 11.06 -9.03 4.45
CA SER A 55 9.86 -8.65 5.19
C SER A 55 8.60 -9.41 4.76
N LEU A 56 8.68 -10.17 3.67
CA LEU A 56 7.52 -10.83 3.07
C LEU A 56 6.90 -11.86 4.02
N PRO A 57 5.56 -11.89 4.14
CA PRO A 57 4.88 -12.90 4.94
C PRO A 57 5.05 -14.29 4.32
N ARG A 58 4.92 -15.31 5.16
CA ARG A 58 5.03 -16.73 4.74
C ARG A 58 4.07 -17.10 3.61
N SER A 59 2.86 -16.52 3.62
CA SER A 59 1.90 -16.62 2.52
C SER A 59 1.66 -15.26 1.89
N LEU A 60 1.74 -15.20 0.57
CA LEU A 60 1.47 -14.02 -0.26
C LEU A 60 0.00 -13.90 -0.66
N SER A 61 -0.80 -14.95 -0.47
CA SER A 61 -2.22 -14.95 -0.83
C SER A 61 -2.97 -13.86 -0.06
N GLU A 62 -3.76 -13.06 -0.77
CA GLU A 62 -4.54 -11.95 -0.21
C GLU A 62 -3.71 -10.88 0.52
N ARG A 63 -2.40 -10.80 0.28
CA ARG A 63 -1.55 -9.78 0.88
C ARG A 63 -1.45 -8.54 -0.01
N ARG A 64 -1.45 -7.38 0.63
CA ARG A 64 -1.10 -6.10 0.01
C ARG A 64 -0.22 -5.27 0.93
N MET A 65 0.54 -4.36 0.33
CA MET A 65 1.28 -3.35 1.07
C MET A 65 0.34 -2.23 1.54
N ALA A 66 0.56 -1.74 2.75
CA ALA A 66 -0.14 -0.60 3.34
C ALA A 66 0.85 0.30 4.11
N LEU A 67 0.45 1.54 4.37
CA LEU A 67 1.20 2.48 5.21
C LEU A 67 0.91 2.22 6.68
N ARG A 68 1.97 2.23 7.51
CA ARG A 68 1.83 2.25 8.97
C ARG A 68 1.36 3.61 9.46
N ASN A 69 1.94 4.69 8.91
CA ASN A 69 1.52 6.06 9.15
C ASN A 69 1.04 6.70 7.84
N PRO A 70 -0.25 7.06 7.71
CA PRO A 70 -0.81 7.66 6.49
C PRO A 70 -0.22 9.02 6.14
N ARG A 71 0.43 9.71 7.09
CA ARG A 71 1.02 11.04 6.88
C ARG A 71 2.48 10.99 6.43
N ARG A 72 3.03 9.80 6.20
CA ARG A 72 4.42 9.60 5.81
C ARG A 72 4.51 8.89 4.44
N PRO A 73 5.62 9.08 3.70
CA PRO A 73 5.80 8.43 2.40
C PRO A 73 5.85 6.90 2.48
N PHE A 74 5.71 6.24 1.34
CA PHE A 74 6.12 4.84 1.20
C PHE A 74 7.65 4.74 1.25
N GLU A 75 8.15 4.22 2.35
CA GLU A 75 9.57 4.10 2.63
C GLU A 75 9.85 2.89 3.53
N PRO A 76 11.11 2.41 3.57
CA PRO A 76 11.51 1.39 4.53
C PRO A 76 11.09 1.80 5.96
N GLY A 77 10.38 0.91 6.66
CA GLY A 77 9.91 1.16 8.02
C GLY A 77 8.56 1.86 8.14
N ASN A 78 8.00 2.45 7.08
CA ASN A 78 6.64 3.01 7.09
C ASN A 78 5.60 2.15 6.35
N VAL A 79 5.96 0.92 5.99
CA VAL A 79 5.06 -0.02 5.31
C VAL A 79 4.84 -1.30 6.12
N GLU A 80 3.70 -1.93 5.87
CA GLU A 80 3.35 -3.24 6.43
C GLU A 80 2.55 -4.10 5.45
N TRP A 81 2.59 -5.41 5.69
CA TRP A 81 1.85 -6.40 4.90
C TRP A 81 0.50 -6.73 5.55
N VAL A 82 -0.58 -6.27 4.95
CA VAL A 82 -1.94 -6.46 5.43
C VAL A 82 -2.70 -7.45 4.56
N PHE A 83 -3.76 -8.04 5.11
CA PHE A 83 -4.72 -8.77 4.31
C PHE A 83 -5.61 -7.79 3.53
N ALA A 84 -5.82 -8.05 2.24
CA ALA A 84 -6.67 -7.24 1.37
C ALA A 84 -8.09 -7.11 1.95
N SER A 85 -8.62 -8.20 2.52
CA SER A 85 -9.91 -8.28 3.21
C SER A 85 -9.99 -7.48 4.53
N LYS A 86 -8.85 -7.15 5.16
CA LYS A 86 -8.82 -6.44 6.46
C LYS A 86 -8.46 -4.96 6.36
N HIS A 87 -7.91 -4.48 5.25
CA HIS A 87 -7.47 -3.08 5.15
C HIS A 87 -8.63 -2.17 4.74
N TYR A 88 -9.42 -1.78 5.73
CA TYR A 88 -10.51 -0.81 5.62
C TYR A 88 -9.96 0.61 5.77
N GLY A 89 -9.46 1.18 4.67
CA GLY A 89 -9.13 2.61 4.55
C GLY A 89 -7.99 3.10 5.44
N LEU A 90 -7.32 4.16 5.01
CA LEU A 90 -6.53 4.98 5.93
C LEU A 90 -7.50 5.47 7.01
N ARG A 91 -7.14 5.36 8.29
CA ARG A 91 -7.96 5.90 9.38
C ARG A 91 -8.24 7.38 9.10
N ALA A 92 -9.43 7.86 9.49
CA ALA A 92 -9.71 9.29 9.51
C ALA A 92 -8.64 10.03 10.35
N ALA A 93 -8.47 11.33 10.14
CA ALA A 93 -7.38 12.11 10.74
C ALA A 93 -7.36 12.07 12.29
N ASP A 94 -8.48 11.68 12.90
CA ASP A 94 -8.75 11.49 14.33
C ASP A 94 -8.45 10.06 14.84
N GLY A 95 -8.00 9.15 13.96
CA GLY A 95 -7.70 7.77 14.32
C GLY A 95 -8.92 6.87 14.49
N THR A 96 -10.13 7.33 14.19
CA THR A 96 -11.33 6.49 14.29
C THR A 96 -11.40 5.49 13.13
N ARG A 97 -11.90 4.29 13.44
CA ARG A 97 -12.22 3.27 12.44
C ARG A 97 -13.63 3.59 11.91
N PRO A 98 -13.86 3.57 10.59
CA PRO A 98 -15.23 3.62 10.09
C PRO A 98 -15.99 2.39 10.63
N ASP A 99 -17.18 2.63 11.17
CA ASP A 99 -18.04 1.59 11.73
C ASP A 99 -18.37 0.55 10.64
N MET A 100 -18.16 -0.73 10.97
CA MET A 100 -18.40 -1.86 10.06
C MET A 100 -19.88 -2.04 9.71
N ALA A 101 -20.79 -1.41 10.45
CA ALA A 101 -22.23 -1.48 10.17
C ALA A 101 -22.59 -0.89 8.80
N ASP A 102 -21.89 0.14 8.34
CA ASP A 102 -22.31 0.95 7.19
C ASP A 102 -21.92 0.33 5.82
N SER A 103 -20.98 -0.62 5.83
CA SER A 103 -20.57 -1.34 4.62
C SER A 103 -21.54 -2.45 4.19
N ARG A 104 -22.41 -2.93 5.11
CA ARG A 104 -23.42 -3.95 4.82
C ARG A 104 -24.69 -3.37 4.21
N LEU A 105 -24.97 -2.09 4.45
CA LEU A 105 -26.17 -1.41 3.96
C LEU A 105 -26.06 -0.99 2.48
N ARG A 106 -24.85 -0.82 1.94
CA ARG A 106 -24.64 -0.43 0.52
C ARG A 106 -24.68 -1.59 -0.47
N ARG A 107 -25.05 -2.79 -0.02
CA ARG A 107 -25.17 -4.00 -0.85
C ARG A 107 -26.58 -4.62 -0.80
N ALA A 108 -27.54 -3.93 -0.19
CA ALA A 108 -28.96 -4.28 -0.24
C ALA A 108 -29.65 -3.49 -1.36
#